data_AF-A0A7C7W0P8-F1
#
_entry.id   AF-A0A7C7W0P8-F1
#
_cell.length_a   1.000
_cell.length_b   1.000
_cell.length_c   1.000
_cell.angle_alpha   90.00
_cell.angle_beta   90.00
_cell.angle_gamma   90.00
#
_symmetry.space_group_name_H-M   'P 1'
#
loop_
_entity.id
_entity.type
_entity.pdbx_description
1 polymer ?
#
loop_
_entity_poly.entity_id
_entity_poly.type
_entity_poly.pdbx_seq_one_letter_code
_entity_poly.pdbx_strand_id
1 'polypeptide(L)' 'MTERRIGPRKEKPDPQRVAILRSLPVEIKELITGEEAQAFMYHEELPDSLMEKLKPYLSDISG' A
#
# COMPACT_ATOMS: atom_id res chain seq x y z
N MET A 1 0.04 -24.26 -9.18
CA MET A 1 0.53 -22.87 -8.96
C MET A 1 -0.08 -22.06 -10.09
N THR A 2 -1.05 -21.17 -9.94
CA THR A 2 -1.51 -20.38 -8.80
C THR A 2 -2.94 -19.95 -9.13
N GLU A 3 -3.93 -20.34 -8.33
CA GLU A 3 -5.31 -19.87 -8.46
C GLU A 3 -5.43 -18.53 -7.72
N ARG A 4 -5.57 -17.42 -8.44
CA ARG A 4 -6.09 -16.17 -7.86
C ARG A 4 -7.35 -15.77 -8.59
N ARG A 5 -8.46 -16.40 -8.18
CA ARG A 5 -9.80 -15.92 -8.49
C ARG A 5 -10.00 -14.66 -7.68
N ILE A 6 -9.96 -13.51 -8.34
CA ILE A 6 -10.28 -12.21 -7.75
C ILE A 6 -11.81 -12.16 -7.58
N GLY A 7 -12.31 -12.80 -6.51
CA GLY A 7 -13.70 -12.64 -6.08
C GLY A 7 -13.93 -11.23 -5.53
N PRO A 8 -15.19 -10.76 -5.42
CA PRO A 8 -15.48 -9.42 -4.91
C PRO A 8 -14.83 -9.28 -3.52
N ARG A 9 -13.89 -8.34 -3.38
CA ARG A 9 -13.04 -8.13 -2.19
C ARG A 9 -13.90 -8.09 -0.92
N LYS A 10 -14.02 -9.24 -0.24
CA LYS A 10 -14.72 -9.40 1.05
C LYS A 10 -13.82 -9.00 2.23
N GLU A 11 -12.54 -8.82 1.99
CA GLU A 11 -11.59 -8.40 3.01
C GLU A 11 -11.75 -6.90 3.25
N LYS A 12 -11.87 -6.52 4.52
CA LYS A 12 -11.90 -5.11 4.89
C LYS A 12 -10.49 -4.55 4.73
N PRO A 13 -10.35 -3.31 4.24
CA PRO A 13 -9.04 -2.67 4.23
C PRO A 13 -8.53 -2.59 5.67
N ASP A 14 -7.27 -2.95 5.87
CA ASP A 14 -6.66 -2.97 7.18
C ASP A 14 -6.58 -1.55 7.74
N PRO A 15 -7.18 -1.28 8.90
CA PRO A 15 -7.28 0.07 9.43
C PRO A 15 -5.91 0.67 9.76
N GLN A 16 -4.92 -0.15 10.14
CA GLN A 16 -3.56 0.33 10.38
C GLN A 16 -2.90 0.74 9.07
N ARG A 17 -3.07 -0.04 8.00
CA ARG A 17 -2.53 0.29 6.68
C ARG A 17 -3.22 1.49 6.04
N VAL A 18 -4.54 1.62 6.20
CA VAL A 18 -5.29 2.82 5.79
C VAL A 18 -4.78 4.05 6.55
N ALA A 19 -4.54 3.92 7.85
CA ALA A 19 -4.00 5.00 8.67
C ALA A 19 -2.60 5.40 8.20
N ILE A 20 -1.70 4.43 7.93
CA ILE A 20 -0.37 4.69 7.36
C ILE A 20 -0.51 5.44 6.04
N LEU A 21 -1.32 4.93 5.09
CA LEU A 21 -1.48 5.55 3.78
C LEU A 21 -2.07 6.97 3.86
N ARG A 22 -2.96 7.22 4.83
CA ARG A 22 -3.47 8.57 5.12
C ARG A 22 -2.45 9.47 5.80
N SER A 23 -1.57 8.91 6.63
CA SER A 23 -0.47 9.63 7.29
C SER A 23 0.70 9.93 6.35
N LEU A 24 0.79 9.26 5.19
CA LEU A 24 1.82 9.58 4.21
C LEU A 24 1.68 11.04 3.71
N PRO A 25 2.81 11.73 3.46
CA PRO A 25 2.79 13.05 2.85
C PRO A 25 2.17 13.01 1.46
N VAL A 26 1.65 14.15 0.99
CA VAL A 26 1.00 14.25 -0.31
C VAL A 26 1.91 13.79 -1.45
N GLU A 27 3.20 14.12 -1.37
CA GLU A 27 4.23 13.73 -2.34
C GLU A 27 4.28 12.21 -2.57
N ILE A 28 4.14 11.42 -1.51
CA ILE A 28 4.07 9.96 -1.64
C ILE A 28 2.75 9.50 -2.21
N LYS A 29 1.64 10.09 -1.76
CA LYS A 29 0.32 9.73 -2.26
C LYS A 29 0.20 9.98 -3.76
N GLU A 30 0.89 10.99 -4.28
CA GLU A 30 0.95 11.27 -5.72
C GLU A 30 1.84 10.27 -6.49
N LEU A 31 2.85 9.69 -5.83
CA LEU A 31 3.71 8.65 -6.41
C LEU A 31 3.07 7.26 -6.40
N ILE A 32 2.18 7.00 -5.45
CA ILE A 32 1.46 5.72 -5.29
C ILE A 32 0.22 5.69 -6.18
N THR A 33 0.04 4.63 -6.94
CA THR A 33 -1.19 4.45 -7.74
C THR A 33 -2.33 3.92 -6.88
N GLY A 34 -3.57 4.13 -7.31
CA GLY A 34 -4.75 3.58 -6.62
C GLY A 34 -4.70 2.05 -6.47
N GLU A 35 -4.10 1.35 -7.43
CA GLU A 35 -3.88 -0.10 -7.38
C GLU A 35 -2.91 -0.49 -6.27
N GLU A 36 -1.77 0.21 -6.17
CA GLU A 36 -0.78 -0.01 -5.11
C GLU A 36 -1.36 0.34 -3.73
N ALA A 37 -2.13 1.43 -3.63
CA ALA A 37 -2.81 1.82 -2.39
C ALA A 37 -3.84 0.78 -1.95
N GLN A 38 -4.62 0.24 -2.88
CA GLN A 38 -5.53 -0.87 -2.57
C GLN A 38 -4.76 -2.11 -2.16
N ALA A 39 -3.74 -2.53 -2.91
CA ALA A 39 -2.94 -3.69 -2.55
C ALA A 39 -2.32 -3.54 -1.15
N PHE A 40 -1.87 -2.34 -0.81
CA PHE A 40 -1.43 -2.00 0.53
C PHE A 40 -2.53 -2.21 1.56
N MET A 41 -3.70 -1.60 1.38
CA MET A 41 -4.82 -1.72 2.31
C MET A 41 -5.33 -3.15 2.50
N TYR A 42 -5.30 -4.00 1.47
CA TYR A 42 -5.89 -5.34 1.50
C TYR A 42 -4.90 -6.47 1.85
N HIS A 43 -3.69 -6.14 2.34
CA HIS A 43 -2.61 -7.14 2.55
C HIS A 43 -2.32 -7.99 1.30
N GLU A 44 -2.56 -7.44 0.11
CA GLU A 44 -2.15 -8.10 -1.13
C GLU A 44 -0.62 -8.04 -1.26
N GLU A 45 -0.08 -8.80 -2.22
CA GLU A 45 1.35 -8.71 -2.54
C GLU A 45 1.68 -7.27 -2.94
N LEU A 46 2.52 -6.63 -2.12
CA LEU A 46 2.99 -5.28 -2.40
C LEU A 46 3.93 -5.39 -3.61
N PRO A 47 3.63 -4.70 -4.73
CA PRO A 47 4.56 -4.69 -5.83
C PRO A 47 5.85 -4.03 -5.37
N ASP A 48 6.99 -4.56 -5.82
CA ASP A 48 8.31 -3.98 -5.51
C ASP A 48 8.36 -2.48 -5.83
N SER A 49 7.66 -2.04 -6.88
CA SER A 49 7.48 -0.64 -7.25
C SER A 49 6.91 0.24 -6.12
N LEU A 50 5.94 -0.25 -5.34
CA LEU A 50 5.38 0.49 -4.21
C LEU A 50 6.40 0.60 -3.08
N MET A 51 7.06 -0.52 -2.78
CA MET A 51 8.03 -0.60 -1.69
C MET A 51 9.26 0.27 -1.98
N GLU A 52 9.72 0.32 -3.24
CA GLU A 52 10.78 1.21 -3.71
C GLU A 52 10.42 2.68 -3.53
N LYS A 53 9.17 3.09 -3.81
CA LYS A 53 8.70 4.47 -3.60
C LYS A 53 8.60 4.84 -2.12
N LEU A 54 8.19 3.89 -1.28
CA LEU A 54 8.01 4.08 0.17
C LEU A 54 9.33 4.01 0.95
N LYS A 55 10.34 3.27 0.49
CA LYS A 55 11.66 3.12 1.12
C LYS A 55 12.27 4.45 1.60
N PRO A 56 12.38 5.51 0.76
CA PRO A 56 12.97 6.77 1.21
C PRO A 56 12.17 7.43 2.35
N TYR A 57 10.85 7.20 2.43
CA TYR A 57 9.99 7.78 3.45
C TYR A 57 9.95 6.96 4.74
N LEU A 58 10.05 5.63 4.65
CA LEU A 58 10.16 4.78 5.84
C LEU A 58 11.46 5.03 6.62
N SER A 59 12.54 5.37 5.91
CA SER A 59 13.81 5.75 6.54
C SER A 59 13.78 7.14 7.18
N ASP A 60 12.91 8.04 6.73
CA ASP A 60 12.85 9.44 7.20
C ASP A 60 12.08 9.60 8.52
N ILE A 61 11.22 8.65 8.87
CA ILE A 61 10.37 8.68 10.09
C ILE A 61 11.18 8.46 11.40
N SER A 62 12.50 8.26 11.32
CA SER A 62 13.38 8.01 12.49
C SER A 62 14.28 9.21 12.89
N GLY A 63 13.95 10.44 12.46
CA GLY A 63 14.67 11.68 12.79
C GLY A 63 14.15 12.39 14.04
#